data_AF-A0AAV7A4F3-F1
#
_entry.id   AF-A0AAV7A4F3-F1
#
_cell.length_a   1.000
_cell.length_b   1.000
_cell.length_c   1.000
_cell.angle_alpha   90.00
_cell.angle_beta   90.00
_cell.angle_gamma   90.00
#
_symmetry.space_group_name_H-M   'P 1'
#
loop_
_entity.id
_entity.type
_entity.pdbx_description
1 polymer ?
#
loop_
_entity_poly.entity_id
_entity_poly.type
_entity_poly.pdbx_seq_one_letter_code
_entity_poly.pdbx_strand_id
1 'polypeptide(L)'
;MALCDQEKDYRQKRKNMVINGIKELLGPDESQDLNSTSRDVPVIAVLGSGGGFRAMVGFSGVMKALFESGILDCVTYIAGLSGSTWYMSTLFSHPEFPRKGPKEINKELMHNVSYSPLLLLTPQKVKRYVEALWKKKSSGQPVTFTDVFSMLIGETLIQNVSS
;
A
#
# COMPACT_ATOMS: atom_id res chain seq x y z
N MET A 1 1.05 -24.71 -9.90
CA MET A 1 1.51 -23.71 -8.90
C MET A 1 0.54 -23.71 -7.73
N ALA A 2 1.04 -23.80 -6.50
CA ALA A 2 0.25 -23.70 -5.28
C ALA A 2 0.72 -22.46 -4.47
N LEU A 3 -0.13 -21.96 -3.57
CA LEU A 3 0.23 -20.84 -2.68
C LEU A 3 1.34 -21.26 -1.69
N CYS A 4 2.17 -20.30 -1.26
CA CYS A 4 3.10 -20.54 -0.17
C CYS A 4 2.35 -20.67 1.18
N ASP A 5 2.99 -21.26 2.18
CA ASP A 5 2.32 -21.56 3.45
C ASP A 5 1.95 -20.29 4.22
N GLN A 6 2.78 -19.24 4.14
CA GLN A 6 2.48 -17.93 4.72
C GLN A 6 1.19 -17.32 4.14
N GLU A 7 0.97 -17.49 2.84
CA GLU A 7 -0.23 -16.98 2.19
C GLU A 7 -1.46 -17.83 2.51
N LYS A 8 -1.32 -19.16 2.60
CA LYS A 8 -2.40 -20.04 3.08
C LYS A 8 -2.83 -19.65 4.49
N ASP A 9 -1.87 -19.43 5.38
CA ASP A 9 -2.11 -19.01 6.77
C ASP A 9 -2.79 -17.64 6.83
N TYR A 10 -2.32 -16.68 6.02
CA TYR A 10 -2.97 -15.37 5.90
C TYR A 10 -4.43 -15.52 5.47
N ARG A 11 -4.71 -16.29 4.41
CA ARG A 11 -6.08 -16.49 3.91
C ARG A 11 -6.97 -17.13 4.96
N GLN A 12 -6.46 -18.08 5.73
CA GLN A 12 -7.23 -18.72 6.79
C GLN A 12 -7.56 -17.75 7.93
N LYS A 13 -6.62 -16.89 8.33
CA LYS A 13 -6.85 -15.84 9.34
C LYS A 13 -7.78 -14.74 8.83
N ARG A 14 -7.59 -14.30 7.58
CA ARG A 14 -8.36 -13.21 6.96
C ARG A 14 -9.82 -13.59 6.72
N LYS A 15 -10.10 -14.87 6.48
CA LYS A 15 -11.45 -15.38 6.22
C LYS A 15 -12.48 -14.94 7.27
N ASN A 16 -12.16 -15.03 8.56
CA ASN A 16 -13.09 -14.64 9.62
C ASN A 16 -13.38 -13.13 9.61
N MET A 17 -12.37 -12.31 9.31
CA MET A 17 -12.57 -10.86 9.15
C MET A 17 -13.45 -10.55 7.95
N VAL A 18 -13.28 -11.25 6.83
CA VAL A 18 -14.11 -11.08 5.63
C VAL A 18 -15.56 -11.47 5.89
N ILE A 19 -15.81 -12.58 6.59
CA ILE A 19 -17.16 -12.97 7.00
C ILE A 19 -17.82 -11.85 7.80
N ASN A 20 -17.12 -11.34 8.82
CA ASN A 20 -17.65 -10.28 9.67
C ASN A 20 -17.89 -8.99 8.89
N GLY A 21 -16.92 -8.58 8.07
CA GLY A 21 -17.05 -7.39 7.22
C GLY A 21 -18.24 -7.48 6.27
N ILE A 22 -18.47 -8.64 5.64
CA ILE A 22 -19.62 -8.83 4.74
C ILE A 22 -20.93 -8.79 5.53
N LYS A 23 -20.99 -9.41 6.73
CA LYS A 23 -22.18 -9.36 7.60
C LYS A 23 -22.51 -7.94 8.05
N GLU A 24 -21.49 -7.16 8.41
CA GLU A 24 -21.66 -5.75 8.80
C GLU A 24 -22.09 -4.89 7.61
N LEU A 25 -21.57 -5.15 6.40
CA LEU A 25 -21.87 -4.40 5.19
C LEU A 25 -23.27 -4.68 4.62
N LEU A 26 -23.68 -5.96 4.59
CA LEU A 26 -24.96 -6.37 4.01
C LEU A 26 -26.12 -6.37 5.02
N GLY A 27 -25.80 -6.41 6.32
CA GLY A 27 -26.79 -6.57 7.38
C GLY A 27 -27.23 -8.02 7.59
N PRO A 28 -27.98 -8.30 8.67
CA PRO A 28 -28.30 -9.66 9.10
C PRO A 28 -29.18 -10.42 8.11
N ASP A 29 -30.10 -9.76 7.41
CA ASP A 29 -31.08 -10.42 6.53
C ASP A 29 -30.45 -10.94 5.24
N GLU A 30 -29.54 -10.18 4.64
CA GLU A 30 -28.83 -10.54 3.40
C GLU A 30 -27.60 -11.43 3.66
N SER A 31 -27.27 -11.70 4.92
CA SER A 31 -26.09 -12.50 5.32
C SER A 31 -26.41 -13.74 6.16
N GLN A 32 -27.69 -14.14 6.23
CA GLN A 32 -28.12 -15.33 6.97
C GLN A 32 -27.47 -16.62 6.45
N ASP A 33 -27.28 -16.72 5.13
CA ASP A 33 -26.68 -17.88 4.47
C ASP A 33 -25.15 -17.87 4.47
N LEU A 34 -24.51 -16.77 4.92
CA LEU A 34 -23.06 -16.71 5.17
C LEU A 34 -22.72 -17.51 6.43
N ASN A 35 -22.81 -18.82 6.27
CA ASN A 35 -22.39 -19.81 7.24
C ASN A 35 -20.86 -19.74 7.40
N SER A 36 -20.37 -20.01 8.61
CA SER A 36 -18.93 -20.08 8.93
C SER A 36 -18.18 -21.20 8.20
N THR A 37 -18.84 -21.90 7.26
CA THR A 37 -18.26 -22.93 6.41
C THR A 37 -17.37 -22.33 5.34
N SER A 38 -16.12 -22.80 5.30
CA SER A 38 -15.01 -22.26 4.50
C SER A 38 -15.24 -22.17 2.97
N ARG A 39 -16.29 -22.76 2.41
CA ARG A 39 -16.48 -22.81 0.94
C ARG A 39 -17.17 -21.57 0.38
N ASP A 40 -17.90 -20.83 1.20
CA ASP A 40 -18.87 -19.85 0.71
C ASP A 40 -18.42 -18.40 0.89
N VAL A 41 -17.22 -18.17 1.45
CA VAL A 41 -16.67 -16.83 1.64
C VAL A 41 -15.98 -16.35 0.36
N PRO A 42 -16.44 -15.27 -0.28
CA PRO A 42 -15.84 -14.78 -1.51
C PRO A 42 -14.44 -14.22 -1.25
N VAL A 43 -13.53 -14.46 -2.21
CA VAL A 43 -12.21 -13.83 -2.21
C VAL A 43 -12.30 -12.55 -3.02
N ILE A 44 -12.33 -11.41 -2.32
CA ILE A 44 -12.46 -10.09 -2.94
C ILE A 44 -11.08 -9.45 -3.10
N ALA A 45 -10.82 -8.87 -4.27
CA ALA A 45 -9.57 -8.17 -4.57
C ALA A 45 -9.82 -6.73 -5.05
N VAL A 46 -9.01 -5.79 -4.56
CA VAL A 46 -8.96 -4.39 -5.03
C VAL A 46 -7.77 -4.24 -5.97
N LEU A 47 -7.99 -3.62 -7.14
CA LEU A 47 -6.99 -3.47 -8.19
C LEU A 47 -6.68 -1.99 -8.45
N GLY A 48 -5.42 -1.61 -8.26
CA GLY A 48 -4.89 -0.28 -8.57
C GLY A 48 -4.08 -0.24 -9.87
N SER A 49 -4.42 0.66 -10.78
CA SER A 49 -3.74 0.79 -12.07
C SER A 49 -2.44 1.61 -11.99
N GLY A 50 -1.68 1.64 -13.10
CA GLY A 50 -0.53 2.52 -13.26
C GLY A 50 -0.92 3.93 -13.68
N GLY A 51 0.05 4.86 -13.64
CA GLY A 51 -0.17 6.26 -14.02
C GLY A 51 0.52 7.29 -13.12
N GLY A 52 1.64 6.93 -12.51
CA GLY A 52 2.42 7.82 -11.64
C GLY A 52 1.61 8.44 -10.50
N PHE A 53 1.86 9.71 -10.20
CA PHE A 53 1.20 10.43 -9.10
C PHE A 53 -0.32 10.51 -9.27
N ARG A 54 -0.83 10.55 -10.52
CA ARG A 54 -2.28 10.52 -10.77
C ARG A 54 -2.92 9.23 -10.25
N ALA A 55 -2.33 8.09 -10.58
CA ALA A 55 -2.81 6.81 -10.07
C ALA A 55 -2.66 6.71 -8.55
N MET A 56 -1.54 7.18 -8.00
CA MET A 56 -1.30 7.20 -6.56
C MET A 56 -2.36 8.01 -5.79
N VAL A 57 -2.63 9.26 -6.19
CA VAL A 57 -3.62 10.13 -5.53
C VAL A 57 -5.05 9.63 -5.78
N GLY A 58 -5.35 9.13 -6.97
CA GLY A 58 -6.66 8.50 -7.24
C GLY A 58 -6.88 7.29 -6.33
N PHE A 59 -5.89 6.41 -6.24
CA PHE A 59 -5.96 5.20 -5.42
C PHE A 59 -6.01 5.52 -3.92
N SER A 60 -5.39 6.62 -3.47
CA SER A 60 -5.50 7.07 -2.08
C SER A 60 -6.92 7.46 -1.70
N GLY A 61 -7.65 8.11 -2.61
CA GLY A 61 -9.07 8.43 -2.43
C GLY A 61 -9.95 7.18 -2.37
N VAL A 62 -9.71 6.22 -3.27
CA VAL A 62 -10.40 4.91 -3.28
C VAL A 62 -10.19 4.18 -1.96
N MET A 63 -8.94 4.08 -1.51
CA MET A 63 -8.60 3.38 -0.27
C MET A 63 -9.21 4.04 0.97
N LYS A 64 -9.32 5.37 0.99
CA LYS A 64 -10.09 6.08 2.01
C LYS A 64 -11.57 5.69 2.01
N ALA A 65 -12.22 5.71 0.84
CA ALA A 65 -13.63 5.34 0.74
C ALA A 65 -13.88 3.88 1.15
N LEU A 66 -13.01 2.94 0.74
CA LEU A 66 -13.10 1.54 1.13
C LEU A 66 -12.88 1.33 2.62
N PHE A 67 -11.96 2.08 3.24
CA PHE A 67 -11.70 2.00 4.68
C PHE A 67 -12.88 2.58 5.49
N GLU A 68 -13.37 3.77 5.16
CA GLU A 68 -14.46 4.43 5.90
C GLU A 68 -15.81 3.73 5.74
N SER A 69 -16.02 2.99 4.64
CA SER A 69 -17.25 2.22 4.40
C SER A 69 -17.23 0.81 4.98
N GLY A 70 -16.12 0.34 5.56
CA GLY A 70 -15.95 -1.05 6.02
C GLY A 70 -15.74 -2.07 4.89
N ILE A 71 -15.85 -1.68 3.61
CA ILE A 71 -15.60 -2.58 2.48
C ILE A 71 -14.19 -3.16 2.53
N LEU A 72 -13.21 -2.40 3.02
CA LEU A 72 -11.83 -2.89 3.11
C LEU A 72 -11.72 -4.13 4.01
N ASP A 73 -12.58 -4.31 5.01
CA ASP A 73 -12.59 -5.51 5.86
C ASP A 73 -13.10 -6.76 5.13
N CYS A 74 -13.86 -6.58 4.05
CA CYS A 74 -14.28 -7.64 3.14
C CYS A 74 -13.19 -8.07 2.15
N VAL A 75 -12.15 -7.24 1.96
CA VAL A 75 -11.12 -7.47 0.94
C VAL A 75 -10.07 -8.46 1.42
N THR A 76 -9.72 -9.44 0.57
CA THR A 76 -8.63 -10.39 0.81
C THR A 76 -7.30 -9.90 0.23
N TYR A 77 -7.34 -9.27 -0.94
CA TYR A 77 -6.12 -8.83 -1.63
C TYR A 77 -6.22 -7.39 -2.13
N ILE A 78 -5.11 -6.69 -2.06
CA ILE A 78 -4.91 -5.42 -2.75
C ILE A 78 -3.73 -5.62 -3.67
N ALA A 79 -3.96 -5.49 -4.98
CA ALA A 79 -2.91 -5.56 -5.97
C ALA A 79 -2.84 -4.23 -6.71
N GLY A 80 -1.62 -3.83 -7.08
CA GLY A 80 -1.40 -2.60 -7.81
C GLY A 80 -0.15 -2.67 -8.66
N LEU A 81 -0.05 -1.78 -9.64
CA LEU A 81 1.14 -1.62 -10.47
C LEU A 81 1.51 -0.14 -10.62
N SER A 82 2.79 0.15 -10.80
CA SER A 82 3.31 1.51 -11.00
C SER A 82 2.78 2.50 -9.94
N GLY A 83 2.12 3.60 -10.31
CA GLY A 83 1.67 4.64 -9.38
C GLY A 83 0.83 4.15 -8.19
N SER A 84 -0.04 3.16 -8.36
CA SER A 84 -0.81 2.60 -7.23
C SER A 84 0.08 1.88 -6.22
N THR A 85 1.20 1.28 -6.66
CA THR A 85 2.17 0.66 -5.73
C THR A 85 2.85 1.68 -4.85
N TRP A 86 3.01 2.92 -5.31
CA TRP A 86 3.59 4.00 -4.49
C TRP A 86 2.68 4.30 -3.31
N TYR A 87 1.36 4.40 -3.54
CA TYR A 87 0.40 4.59 -2.46
C TYR A 87 0.34 3.38 -1.52
N MET A 88 0.31 2.16 -2.07
CA MET A 88 0.33 0.94 -1.27
C MET A 88 1.57 0.91 -0.35
N SER A 89 2.76 1.21 -0.88
CA SER A 89 3.97 1.31 -0.09
C SER A 89 3.86 2.36 1.00
N THR A 90 3.40 3.58 0.68
CA THR A 90 3.21 4.64 1.69
C THR A 90 2.24 4.23 2.80
N LEU A 91 1.10 3.61 2.44
CA LEU A 91 0.06 3.21 3.40
C LEU A 91 0.54 2.07 4.30
N PHE A 92 1.02 0.97 3.70
CA PHE A 92 1.39 -0.23 4.44
C PHE A 92 2.72 -0.10 5.20
N SER A 93 3.58 0.85 4.83
CA SER A 93 4.79 1.18 5.62
C SER A 93 4.54 2.22 6.71
N HIS A 94 3.35 2.82 6.79
CA HIS A 94 3.08 3.84 7.79
C HIS A 94 3.04 3.21 9.20
N PRO A 95 3.84 3.69 10.16
CA PRO A 95 4.02 3.01 11.46
C PRO A 95 2.73 2.93 12.30
N GLU A 96 1.78 3.83 12.03
CA GLU A 96 0.50 3.86 12.73
C GLU A 96 -0.65 3.22 11.95
N PHE A 97 -0.43 2.71 10.74
CA PHE A 97 -1.46 1.94 10.04
C PHE A 97 -1.62 0.56 10.69
N PRO A 98 -2.84 0.04 10.95
CA PRO A 98 -4.15 0.57 10.56
C PRO A 98 -4.85 1.47 11.60
N ARG A 99 -4.20 1.82 12.72
CA ARG A 99 -4.77 2.70 13.76
C ARG A 99 -5.08 4.11 13.23
N LYS A 100 -4.15 4.68 12.45
CA LYS A 100 -4.41 5.83 11.57
C LYS A 100 -4.88 5.30 10.22
N GLY A 101 -6.03 5.78 9.76
CA GLY A 101 -6.60 5.36 8.49
C GLY A 101 -6.03 6.13 7.30
N PRO A 102 -6.48 5.80 6.08
CA PRO A 102 -6.16 6.56 4.88
C PRO A 102 -6.51 8.05 5.00
N LYS A 103 -7.51 8.44 5.78
CA LYS A 103 -7.89 9.85 5.94
C LYS A 103 -6.75 10.70 6.48
N GLU A 104 -6.06 10.24 7.54
CA GLU A 104 -4.94 10.94 8.15
C GLU A 104 -3.69 10.81 7.27
N ILE A 105 -3.38 9.60 6.81
CA ILE A 105 -2.19 9.32 5.99
C ILE A 105 -2.25 10.08 4.66
N ASN A 106 -3.43 10.26 4.06
CA ASN A 106 -3.59 11.03 2.84
C ASN A 106 -3.33 12.53 3.04
N LYS A 107 -3.48 13.07 4.25
CA LYS A 107 -3.09 14.47 4.54
C LYS A 107 -1.58 14.62 4.52
N GLU A 108 -0.86 13.65 5.09
CA GLU A 108 0.61 13.60 5.02
C GLU A 108 1.07 13.43 3.56
N LEU A 109 0.43 12.53 2.81
CA LEU A 109 0.67 12.37 1.39
C LEU A 109 0.47 13.69 0.63
N MET A 110 -0.65 14.38 0.85
CA MET A 110 -0.96 15.66 0.21
C MET A 110 0.13 16.71 0.49
N HIS A 111 0.62 16.80 1.74
CA HIS A 111 1.71 17.69 2.09
C HIS A 111 2.99 17.32 1.33
N ASN A 112 3.35 16.04 1.33
CA ASN A 112 4.57 15.53 0.69
C ASN A 112 4.61 15.77 -0.83
N VAL A 113 3.46 15.71 -1.50
CA VAL A 113 3.37 15.87 -2.96
C VAL A 113 3.01 17.29 -3.41
N SER A 114 2.82 18.21 -2.47
CA SER A 114 2.54 19.62 -2.77
C SER A 114 3.75 20.36 -3.33
N TYR A 115 4.96 19.84 -3.08
CA TYR A 115 6.21 20.34 -3.63
C TYR A 115 6.69 19.46 -4.79
N SER A 116 7.33 20.09 -5.78
CA SER A 116 7.94 19.33 -6.88
C SER A 116 9.01 18.38 -6.31
N PRO A 117 8.95 17.06 -6.61
CA PRO A 117 9.97 16.11 -6.19
C PRO A 117 11.38 16.51 -6.64
N LEU A 118 11.49 17.22 -7.76
CA LEU A 118 12.77 17.71 -8.29
C LEU A 118 13.49 18.68 -7.34
N LEU A 119 12.76 19.37 -6.46
CA LEU A 119 13.36 20.24 -5.44
C LEU A 119 14.14 19.45 -4.38
N LEU A 120 13.93 18.13 -4.27
CA LEU A 120 14.70 17.25 -3.40
C LEU A 120 16.09 16.94 -3.97
N LEU A 121 16.40 17.32 -5.22
CA LEU A 121 17.72 17.12 -5.83
C LEU A 121 18.72 18.22 -5.40
N THR A 122 18.81 18.49 -4.11
CA THR A 122 19.83 19.41 -3.56
C THR A 122 21.20 18.74 -3.57
N PRO A 123 22.32 19.50 -3.66
CA PRO A 123 23.66 18.92 -3.68
C PRO A 123 23.95 17.97 -2.50
N GLN A 124 23.42 18.30 -1.31
CA GLN A 124 23.57 17.48 -0.11
C GLN A 124 22.85 16.12 -0.23
N LYS A 125 21.62 16.11 -0.75
CA LYS A 125 20.83 14.89 -0.94
C LYS A 125 21.39 14.03 -2.06
N VAL A 126 21.82 14.65 -3.16
CA VAL A 126 22.52 13.96 -4.25
C VAL A 126 23.80 13.28 -3.74
N LYS A 127 24.58 13.94 -2.87
CA LYS A 127 25.76 13.31 -2.25
C LYS A 127 25.38 12.05 -1.46
N ARG A 128 24.32 12.11 -0.64
CA ARG A 128 23.82 10.94 0.11
C ARG A 128 23.36 9.82 -0.83
N TYR A 129 22.75 10.16 -1.96
CA TYR A 129 22.35 9.17 -2.96
C TYR A 129 23.58 8.47 -3.54
N VAL A 130 24.59 9.24 -3.94
CA VAL A 130 25.85 8.68 -4.45
C VAL A 130 26.52 7.76 -3.42
N GLU A 131 26.59 8.15 -2.15
CA GLU A 131 27.15 7.32 -1.07
C GLU A 131 26.38 6.01 -0.89
N ALA A 132 25.05 6.06 -0.84
CA ALA A 132 24.19 4.87 -0.71
C ALA A 132 24.32 3.93 -1.92
N LEU A 133 24.35 4.49 -3.13
CA LEU A 133 24.51 3.73 -4.36
C LEU A 133 25.92 3.14 -4.49
N TRP A 134 26.94 3.86 -4.02
CA TRP A 134 28.31 3.35 -4.02
C TRP A 134 28.45 2.15 -3.07
N LYS A 135 27.78 2.17 -1.91
CA LYS A 135 27.68 1.01 -1.01
C LYS A 135 27.01 -0.19 -1.68
N LYS A 136 25.93 0.02 -2.43
CA LYS A 136 25.27 -1.04 -3.23
C LYS A 136 26.20 -1.59 -4.32
N LYS A 137 26.93 -0.71 -5.00
CA LYS A 137 27.87 -1.10 -6.06
C LYS A 137 29.07 -1.87 -5.51
N SER A 138 29.62 -1.44 -4.38
CA SER A 138 30.79 -2.10 -3.76
C SER A 138 30.45 -3.47 -3.17
N SER A 139 29.17 -3.74 -2.84
CA SER A 139 28.68 -5.07 -2.48
C SER A 139 28.42 -5.99 -3.68
N GLY A 140 28.74 -5.56 -4.90
CA GLY A 140 28.61 -6.36 -6.12
C GLY A 140 27.23 -6.29 -6.79
N GLN A 141 26.31 -5.46 -6.29
CA GLN A 141 24.99 -5.30 -6.91
C GLN A 141 25.01 -4.20 -7.98
N PRO A 142 24.32 -4.38 -9.13
CA PRO A 142 24.26 -3.36 -10.16
C PRO A 142 23.49 -2.12 -9.67
N VAL A 143 23.95 -0.96 -10.10
CA VAL A 143 23.28 0.33 -9.90
C VAL A 143 22.80 0.82 -11.26
N THR A 144 21.54 1.24 -11.31
CA THR A 144 20.87 1.73 -12.52
C THR A 144 20.12 3.02 -12.23
N PHE A 145 19.55 3.64 -13.28
CA PHE A 145 18.68 4.80 -13.11
C PHE A 145 17.48 4.53 -12.19
N THR A 146 16.97 3.29 -12.18
CA THR A 146 15.89 2.89 -11.29
C THR A 146 16.23 3.10 -9.82
N ASP A 147 17.49 2.90 -9.41
CA ASP A 147 17.89 3.12 -8.03
C ASP A 147 17.80 4.61 -7.64
N VAL A 148 18.29 5.50 -8.51
CA VAL A 148 18.18 6.95 -8.31
C VAL A 148 16.71 7.38 -8.25
N PHE A 149 15.90 6.88 -9.17
CA PHE A 149 14.47 7.17 -9.20
C PHE A 149 13.75 6.65 -7.95
N SER A 150 14.07 5.44 -7.49
CA SER A 150 13.51 4.87 -6.25
C SER A 150 13.87 5.68 -5.02
N MET A 151 15.11 6.20 -4.93
CA MET A 151 15.51 7.09 -3.83
C MET A 151 14.69 8.38 -3.84
N LEU A 152 14.49 8.99 -5.02
CA LEU A 152 13.69 10.20 -5.17
C LEU A 152 12.23 9.98 -4.75
N ILE A 153 11.61 8.90 -5.22
CA ILE A 153 10.23 8.54 -4.85
C ILE A 153 10.13 8.22 -3.35
N GLY A 154 11.08 7.44 -2.81
CA GLY A 154 11.12 7.09 -1.39
C GLY A 154 11.24 8.32 -0.49
N GLU A 155 12.13 9.25 -0.83
CA GLU A 155 12.30 10.50 -0.07
C GLU A 155 11.11 11.46 -0.21
N THR A 156 10.41 11.42 -1.35
CA THR A 156 9.17 12.19 -1.51
C THR A 156 8.06 11.61 -0.63
N LEU A 157 7.89 10.29 -0.60
CA LEU A 157 6.66 9.68 -0.08
C LEU A 157 6.77 9.07 1.32
N ILE A 158 7.97 8.69 1.76
CA ILE A 158 8.21 7.85 2.95
C ILE A 158 9.25 8.54 3.85
N GLN A 159 8.90 9.70 4.40
CA GLN A 159 9.87 10.52 5.16
C GLN A 159 10.18 10.00 6.57
N ASN A 160 9.38 9.07 7.11
CA ASN A 160 9.43 8.66 8.52
C ASN A 160 9.91 7.22 8.78
N VAL A 161 10.50 6.53 7.80
CA VAL A 161 10.90 5.10 7.95
C VAL A 161 12.39 4.90 8.26
N SER A 162 13.19 5.96 8.29
CA SER A 162 14.59 5.90 8.74
C SER A 162 14.73 6.46 10.16
N SER A 163 14.54 5.58 11.15
CA SER A 163 15.10 5.72 12.50
C SER A 163 16.28 4.76 12.63
#